data_AF-A0A2U0S4R4-F1
#
_entry.id   AF-A0A2U0S4R4-F1
#
_cell.length_a   1.000
_cell.length_b   1.000
_cell.length_c   1.000
_cell.angle_alpha   90.00
_cell.angle_beta   90.00
_cell.angle_gamma   90.00
#
_symmetry.space_group_name_H-M   'P 1'
#
loop_
_entity.id
_entity.type
_entity.pdbx_description
1 polymer ?
#
loop_
_entity_poly.entity_id
_entity_poly.type
_entity_poly.pdbx_seq_one_letter_code
_entity_poly.pdbx_strand_id
1 'polypeptide(L)'
;KAGDEVLVVDREGKVRLTNVARAKIEWRPMLLIEADYSGKTLKLIAQNAETIRVVTPEGSKAVTDLQKGDKIMARVEAGGRHFGTLVKEEAVIER
;
A
#
# COMPACT_ATOMS: atom_id res chain seq x y z
N LYS A 1 -1.25 -24.57 12.37
CA LYS A 1 -2.62 -24.00 12.26
C LYS A 1 -3.09 -23.54 13.63
N ALA A 2 -4.20 -22.81 13.71
CA ALA A 2 -4.72 -22.40 15.02
C ALA A 2 -4.90 -23.63 15.94
N GLY A 3 -4.47 -23.51 17.20
CA GLY A 3 -4.41 -24.59 18.17
C GLY A 3 -3.06 -25.31 18.25
N ASP A 4 -2.24 -25.28 17.19
CA ASP A 4 -0.95 -25.98 17.19
C ASP A 4 0.00 -25.39 18.24
N GLU A 5 0.68 -26.26 18.98
CA GLU A 5 1.77 -25.88 19.86
C GLU A 5 3.02 -25.57 19.03
N VAL A 6 3.67 -24.45 19.34
CA VAL A 6 4.86 -23.95 18.66
C VAL A 6 5.91 -23.52 19.69
N LEU A 7 7.17 -23.60 19.28
CA LEU A 7 8.29 -23.06 20.05
C LEU A 7 8.53 -21.60 19.65
N VAL A 8 8.51 -20.70 20.63
CA VAL A 8 8.90 -19.29 20.46
C VAL A 8 10.31 -19.12 21.01
N VAL A 9 11.20 -18.54 20.19
CA VAL A 9 12.59 -18.26 20.54
C VAL A 9 12.78 -16.74 20.55
N ASP A 10 13.35 -16.19 21.62
CA ASP A 10 13.70 -14.77 21.68
C ASP A 10 15.12 -14.49 21.14
N ARG A 11 15.53 -13.22 21.14
CA ARG A 11 16.82 -12.78 20.61
C ARG A 11 18.03 -13.31 21.39
N GLU A 12 17.83 -13.77 22.63
CA GLU A 12 18.87 -14.33 23.50
C GLU A 12 18.91 -15.87 23.41
N GLY A 13 18.02 -16.47 22.61
CA GLY A 13 17.93 -17.91 22.44
C GLY A 13 17.09 -18.62 23.50
N LYS A 14 16.38 -17.87 24.37
CA LYS A 14 15.48 -18.48 25.35
C LYS A 14 14.22 -18.98 24.64
N VAL A 15 13.77 -20.16 25.04
CA VAL A 15 12.66 -20.87 24.41
C VAL A 15 11.44 -20.97 25.32
N ARG A 16 10.24 -20.88 24.75
CA ARG A 16 8.98 -21.24 25.43
C ARG A 16 7.99 -21.89 24.46
N LEU A 17 7.19 -22.82 24.96
CA LEU A 17 6.05 -23.37 24.22
C LEU A 17 4.84 -22.45 24.30
N THR A 18 4.06 -22.37 23.23
CA THR A 18 2.80 -21.63 23.19
C THR A 18 1.90 -22.16 22.07
N ASN A 19 0.61 -21.86 22.11
CA ASN A 19 -0.32 -22.27 21.05
C ASN A 19 -0.59 -21.12 20.07
N VAL A 20 -0.73 -21.44 18.79
CA VAL A 20 -1.18 -20.48 17.77
C VAL A 20 -2.65 -20.13 18.02
N ALA A 21 -2.95 -18.93 18.51
CA ALA A 21 -4.33 -18.53 18.80
C ALA A 21 -5.18 -18.34 17.53
N ARG A 22 -4.67 -17.56 16.57
CA ARG A 22 -5.36 -17.28 15.30
C ARG A 22 -4.34 -17.20 14.17
N ALA A 23 -4.62 -17.93 13.10
CA ALA A 23 -3.94 -17.77 11.82
C ALA A 23 -5.00 -17.31 10.81
N LYS A 24 -4.86 -16.09 10.29
CA LYS A 24 -5.75 -15.57 9.24
C LYS A 24 -4.93 -15.11 8.05
N ILE A 25 -5.46 -15.37 6.85
CA ILE A 25 -4.97 -14.77 5.62
C ILE A 25 -5.94 -13.64 5.29
N GLU A 26 -5.42 -12.42 5.18
CA GLU A 26 -6.20 -11.25 4.79
C GLU A 26 -5.81 -10.88 3.36
N TRP A 27 -6.67 -11.22 2.40
CA TRP A 27 -6.50 -10.81 1.01
C TRP A 27 -7.06 -9.41 0.84
N ARG A 28 -6.19 -8.44 0.55
CA ARG A 28 -6.58 -7.09 0.14
C ARG A 28 -6.17 -6.93 -1.33
N PRO A 29 -7.12 -6.87 -2.27
CA PRO A 29 -6.77 -6.61 -3.66
C PRO A 29 -6.13 -5.22 -3.77
N MET A 30 -5.22 -5.07 -4.74
CA MET A 30 -4.65 -3.76 -5.07
C MET A 30 -5.53 -3.06 -6.11
N LEU A 31 -5.64 -1.74 -6.02
CA LEU A 31 -6.22 -0.87 -7.03
C LEU A 31 -5.09 -0.22 -7.82
N LEU A 32 -5.23 -0.21 -9.15
CA LEU A 32 -4.48 0.67 -10.03
C LEU A 32 -5.35 1.89 -10.33
N ILE A 33 -4.92 3.06 -9.87
CA ILE A 33 -5.58 4.34 -10.10
C ILE A 33 -4.74 5.10 -11.13
N GLU A 34 -5.37 5.53 -12.21
CA GLU A 34 -4.74 6.31 -13.28
C GLU A 34 -5.32 7.72 -13.30
N ALA A 35 -4.45 8.71 -13.46
CA ALA A 35 -4.81 10.11 -13.52
C ALA A 35 -4.04 10.83 -14.63
N ASP A 36 -4.74 11.61 -15.44
CA ASP A 36 -4.10 12.40 -16.50
C ASP A 36 -3.61 13.74 -15.97
N TYR A 37 -2.37 14.08 -16.28
CA TYR A 37 -1.74 15.35 -15.96
C TYR A 37 -0.79 15.79 -17.08
N SER A 38 -1.07 16.95 -17.68
CA SER A 38 -0.22 17.55 -18.73
C SER A 38 0.14 16.57 -19.87
N GLY A 39 -0.83 15.77 -20.33
CA GLY A 39 -0.63 14.79 -21.39
C GLY A 39 0.14 13.54 -20.98
N LYS A 40 0.39 13.33 -19.67
CA LYS A 40 0.99 12.13 -19.11
C LYS A 40 -0.02 11.42 -18.20
N THR A 41 -0.02 10.10 -18.24
CA THR A 41 -0.76 9.28 -17.29
C THR A 41 0.12 9.02 -16.07
N LEU A 42 -0.34 9.49 -14.91
CA LEU A 42 0.21 9.17 -13.59
C LEU A 42 -0.49 7.94 -13.05
N LYS A 43 0.25 7.11 -12.31
CA LYS A 43 -0.26 5.85 -11.77
C LYS A 43 -0.03 5.77 -10.28
N LEU A 44 -1.01 5.21 -9.58
CA LEU A 44 -0.96 4.93 -8.15
C LEU A 44 -1.46 3.50 -7.93
N ILE A 45 -0.62 2.66 -7.34
CA ILE A 45 -1.02 1.36 -6.84
C ILE A 45 -1.29 1.49 -5.34
N ALA A 46 -2.52 1.18 -4.93
CA ALA A 46 -2.98 1.34 -3.55
C ALA A 46 -3.72 0.07 -3.08
N GLN A 47 -3.70 -0.22 -1.78
CA GLN A 47 -4.56 -1.27 -1.24
C GLN A 47 -6.03 -0.84 -1.35
N ASN A 48 -6.90 -1.75 -1.79
CA ASN A 48 -8.34 -1.53 -1.81
C ASN A 48 -8.90 -1.56 -0.38
N ALA A 49 -8.93 -0.40 0.28
CA ALA A 49 -9.46 -0.24 1.62
C ALA A 49 -9.92 1.20 1.87
N GLU A 50 -10.96 1.34 2.70
CA GLU A 50 -11.59 2.59 3.11
C GLU A 50 -10.65 3.53 3.90
N THR A 51 -9.64 2.94 4.54
CA THR A 51 -8.61 3.65 5.31
C THR A 51 -7.52 4.24 4.42
N ILE A 52 -7.41 3.81 3.17
CA ILE A 52 -6.50 4.41 2.19
C ILE A 52 -7.24 5.55 1.50
N ARG A 53 -6.72 6.77 1.68
CA ARG A 53 -7.39 8.00 1.24
C ARG A 53 -6.45 8.86 0.39
N VAL A 54 -7.03 9.53 -0.59
CA VAL A 54 -6.40 10.57 -1.40
C VAL A 54 -7.03 11.93 -1.08
N VAL A 55 -6.35 13.00 -1.45
CA VAL A 55 -6.88 14.37 -1.30
C VAL A 55 -7.51 14.80 -2.61
N THR A 56 -8.77 15.24 -2.56
CA THR A 56 -9.49 15.89 -3.67
C THR A 56 -9.68 17.38 -3.34
N PRO A 57 -10.11 18.22 -4.30
CA PRO A 57 -10.44 19.62 -4.03
C PRO A 57 -11.50 19.82 -2.92
N GLU A 58 -12.38 18.84 -2.72
CA GLU A 58 -13.48 18.87 -1.73
C GLU A 58 -13.06 18.29 -0.37
N GLY A 59 -11.89 17.68 -0.27
CA GLY A 59 -11.36 17.07 0.95
C GLY A 59 -10.81 15.67 0.74
N SER A 60 -10.59 14.93 1.83
CA SER A 60 -10.09 13.55 1.72
C SER A 60 -11.19 12.59 1.23
N LYS A 61 -10.84 11.69 0.31
CA LYS A 61 -11.74 10.67 -0.24
C LYS A 61 -11.08 9.29 -0.18
N ALA A 62 -11.82 8.25 0.20
CA ALA A 62 -11.29 6.89 0.19
C ALA A 62 -11.07 6.40 -1.24
N VAL A 63 -10.04 5.58 -1.46
CA VAL A 63 -9.77 5.00 -2.79
C VAL A 63 -10.89 4.07 -3.27
N THR A 64 -11.66 3.49 -2.35
CA THR A 64 -12.85 2.67 -2.63
C THR A 64 -13.99 3.48 -3.25
N ASP A 65 -14.02 4.79 -3.00
CA ASP A 65 -15.13 5.67 -3.40
C ASP A 65 -14.78 6.49 -4.65
N LEU A 66 -13.56 6.33 -5.17
CA LEU A 66 -13.10 7.05 -6.36
C LEU A 66 -13.89 6.63 -7.60
N GLN A 67 -14.19 7.62 -8.43
CA GLN A 67 -14.90 7.47 -9.68
C GLN A 67 -14.12 8.15 -10.81
N LYS A 68 -14.36 7.71 -12.05
CA LYS A 68 -13.78 8.38 -13.23
C LYS A 68 -14.22 9.84 -13.26
N GLY A 69 -13.25 10.74 -13.43
CA GLY A 69 -13.48 12.18 -13.42
C GLY A 69 -13.19 12.85 -12.08
N ASP A 70 -12.99 12.09 -11.01
CA ASP A 70 -12.51 12.66 -9.74
C ASP A 70 -11.13 13.30 -9.93
N LYS A 71 -10.96 14.47 -9.33
CA LYS A 71 -9.66 15.16 -9.28
C LYS A 71 -8.97 14.80 -7.98
N ILE A 72 -7.71 14.39 -8.09
CA ILE A 72 -6.87 14.06 -6.94
C ILE A 72 -5.62 14.93 -6.94
N MET A 73 -5.13 15.28 -5.75
CA MET A 73 -3.89 16.02 -5.59
C MET A 73 -2.70 15.08 -5.73
N ALA A 74 -1.76 15.44 -6.59
CA ALA A 74 -0.51 14.72 -6.77
C ALA A 74 0.69 15.68 -6.67
N ARG A 75 1.78 15.21 -6.08
CA ARG A 75 3.07 15.89 -6.10
C ARG A 75 3.92 15.29 -7.20
N VAL A 76 4.07 16.02 -8.30
CA VAL A 76 4.81 15.56 -9.49
C VAL A 76 6.26 16.06 -9.41
N GLU A 77 7.20 15.13 -9.43
CA GLU A 77 8.65 15.42 -9.45
C GLU A 77 9.34 14.58 -10.54
N ALA A 78 10.55 14.99 -10.95
CA ALA A 78 11.40 14.19 -11.81
C ALA A 78 12.22 13.18 -10.98
N GLY A 79 12.30 11.93 -11.44
CA GLY A 79 12.97 10.82 -10.75
C GLY A 79 12.06 10.08 -9.77
N GLY A 80 12.42 8.83 -9.45
CA GLY A 80 11.69 8.01 -8.48
C GLY A 80 12.03 8.37 -7.03
N ARG A 81 11.17 7.95 -6.09
CA ARG A 81 11.52 7.96 -4.66
C ARG A 81 11.35 6.57 -4.06
N HIS A 82 12.35 6.12 -3.31
CA HIS A 82 12.31 4.88 -2.55
C HIS A 82 12.32 5.22 -1.06
N PHE A 83 11.22 4.91 -0.37
CA PHE A 83 10.99 5.29 1.04
C PHE A 83 11.25 6.77 1.35
N GLY A 84 10.91 7.65 0.39
CA GLY A 84 11.09 9.09 0.52
C GLY A 84 12.46 9.61 0.06
N THR A 85 13.45 8.76 -0.20
CA THR A 85 14.75 9.17 -0.76
C THR A 85 14.67 9.27 -2.28
N LEU A 86 15.20 10.36 -2.87
CA LEU A 86 15.24 10.53 -4.33
C LEU A 86 16.22 9.54 -4.97
N VAL A 87 15.73 8.78 -5.93
CA VAL A 87 16.51 7.83 -6.72
C VAL A 87 16.27 8.17 -8.20
N LYS A 88 17.19 8.97 -8.76
CA LYS A 88 16.99 9.62 -10.08
C LYS A 88 16.83 8.64 -11.23
N GLU A 89 17.50 7.49 -11.15
CA GLU A 89 17.62 6.51 -12.23
C GLU A 89 16.64 5.35 -12.09
N GLU A 90 15.93 5.25 -10.96
CA GLU A 90 14.97 4.17 -10.71
C GLU A 90 13.55 4.56 -11.12
N ALA A 91 12.87 3.61 -11.76
CA ALA A 91 11.45 3.68 -12.10
C ALA A 91 10.77 2.36 -11.76
N VAL A 92 9.48 2.44 -11.40
CA VAL A 92 8.66 1.25 -11.20
C VAL A 92 8.17 0.77 -12.58
N ILE A 93 8.46 -0.49 -12.91
CA ILE A 93 7.96 -1.16 -14.12
C ILE A 93 6.78 -2.05 -13.72
N GLU A 94 5.62 -1.80 -14.29
CA GLU A 94 4.42 -2.61 -14.12
C GLU A 94 4.32 -3.62 -15.29
N ARG A 95 4.04 -4.88 -15.00
CA ARG A 95 3.81 -5.95 -15.99
C ARG A 95 2.44 -6.56 -15.81
#